data_AF-A0A1H8EVY6-F1
#
_entry.id   AF-A0A1H8EVY6-F1
#
_cell.length_a   1.000
_cell.length_b   1.000
_cell.length_c   1.000
_cell.angle_alpha   90.00
_cell.angle_beta   90.00
_cell.angle_gamma   90.00
#
_symmetry.space_group_name_H-M   'P 1'
#
loop_
_entity.id
_entity.type
_entity.pdbx_description
1 polymer ?
#
loop_
_entity_poly.entity_id
_entity_poly.type
_entity_poly.pdbx_seq_one_letter_code
_entity_poly.pdbx_strand_id
1 'polypeptide(L)'
;MGILITYDLVEKHEVIKTAMIQMGYSKVLKWQTTLIYLPNTALYHESSTPQQAIADLKTACAKVGLYEGPGLERAFAVTFDNINDYTWEAIPGKPFGS
;
A
#
# COMPACT_ATOMS: atom_id res chain seq x y z
N MET A 1 -4.79 6.09 13.23
CA MET A 1 -4.95 4.65 12.99
C MET A 1 -4.40 4.40 11.62
N GLY A 2 -3.26 3.71 11.56
CA GLY A 2 -2.61 3.42 10.30
C GLY A 2 -3.39 2.35 9.53
N ILE A 3 -3.33 2.36 8.22
CA ILE A 3 -3.91 1.32 7.36
C ILE A 3 -2.80 0.73 6.52
N LEU A 4 -2.70 -0.60 6.55
CA LEU A 4 -1.90 -1.34 5.59
C LEU A 4 -2.86 -1.90 4.53
N ILE A 5 -2.60 -1.56 3.28
CA ILE A 5 -3.30 -2.13 2.13
C ILE A 5 -2.32 -2.93 1.31
N THR A 6 -2.74 -4.11 0.86
CA THR A 6 -2.03 -4.87 -0.15
C THR A 6 -2.98 -5.27 -1.26
N TYR A 7 -2.45 -5.32 -2.48
CA TYR A 7 -3.23 -5.54 -3.68
C TYR A 7 -2.45 -6.35 -4.71
N ASP A 8 -3.16 -7.07 -5.56
CA ASP A 8 -2.62 -7.85 -6.65
C ASP A 8 -3.18 -7.35 -7.98
N LEU A 9 -2.31 -7.21 -8.96
CA LEU A 9 -2.60 -6.67 -10.29
C LEU A 9 -1.88 -7.55 -11.30
N VAL A 10 -2.49 -7.79 -12.46
CA VAL A 10 -1.84 -8.55 -13.54
C VAL A 10 -0.64 -7.79 -14.13
N GLU A 11 -0.72 -6.45 -14.16
CA GLU A 11 0.33 -5.59 -14.72
C GLU A 11 0.34 -4.18 -14.08
N LYS A 12 1.39 -3.39 -14.38
CA LYS A 12 1.48 -1.94 -14.08
C LYS A 12 1.43 -1.58 -12.59
N HIS A 13 1.97 -2.44 -11.71
CA HIS A 13 2.06 -2.17 -10.28
C HIS A 13 2.69 -0.81 -9.93
N GLU A 14 3.73 -0.39 -10.67
CA GLU A 14 4.42 0.89 -10.45
C GLU A 14 3.52 2.10 -10.68
N VAL A 15 2.64 2.04 -11.68
CA VAL A 15 1.73 3.13 -12.03
C VAL A 15 0.70 3.30 -10.91
N ILE A 16 0.10 2.21 -10.44
CA ILE A 16 -0.84 2.24 -9.32
C ILE A 16 -0.16 2.68 -8.03
N LYS A 17 1.04 2.17 -7.76
CA LYS A 17 1.83 2.57 -6.59
C LYS A 17 2.11 4.07 -6.59
N THR A 18 2.47 4.63 -7.73
CA THR A 18 2.71 6.07 -7.89
C THR A 18 1.44 6.88 -7.67
N ALA A 19 0.31 6.46 -8.25
CA ALA A 19 -0.99 7.14 -8.06
C ALA A 19 -1.43 7.13 -6.58
N MET A 20 -1.27 5.98 -5.89
CA MET A 20 -1.58 5.87 -4.47
C MET A 20 -0.63 6.74 -3.62
N ILE A 21 0.67 6.81 -3.95
CA ILE A 21 1.61 7.70 -3.25
C ILE A 21 1.18 9.17 -3.36
N GLN A 22 0.68 9.60 -4.53
CA GLN A 22 0.14 10.95 -4.71
C GLN A 22 -1.12 11.21 -3.85
N MET A 23 -1.81 10.16 -3.41
CA MET A 23 -2.97 10.22 -2.50
C MET A 23 -2.57 10.14 -1.02
N GLY A 24 -1.27 10.21 -0.70
CA GLY A 24 -0.76 10.22 0.67
C GLY A 24 -0.29 8.87 1.20
N TYR A 25 -0.31 7.82 0.37
CA TYR A 25 0.19 6.51 0.78
C TYR A 25 1.73 6.47 0.77
N SER A 26 2.29 5.68 1.68
CA SER A 26 3.73 5.48 1.82
C SER A 26 4.13 4.06 1.43
N LYS A 27 5.28 3.96 0.74
CA LYS A 27 5.99 2.71 0.47
C LYS A 27 6.94 2.30 1.60
N VAL A 28 7.03 3.12 2.65
CA VAL A 28 7.86 2.88 3.83
C VAL A 28 7.07 3.05 5.10
N LEU A 29 7.39 2.21 6.07
CA LEU A 29 6.93 2.28 7.45
C LEU A 29 8.12 2.71 8.31
N LYS A 30 7.94 3.72 9.17
CA LYS A 30 8.97 4.07 10.16
C LYS A 30 8.71 3.30 11.45
N TRP A 31 9.50 2.26 11.70
CA TRP A 31 9.44 1.46 12.92
C TRP A 31 10.63 1.81 13.81
N GLN A 32 10.37 2.46 14.94
CA GLN A 32 11.42 3.00 15.82
C GLN A 32 12.40 3.91 15.03
N THR A 33 13.65 3.49 14.89
CA THR A 33 14.71 4.17 14.13
C THR A 33 14.95 3.55 12.74
N THR A 34 14.22 2.50 12.40
CA THR A 34 14.41 1.72 11.16
C THR A 34 13.30 2.03 10.16
N LEU A 35 13.68 2.21 8.89
CA LEU A 35 12.72 2.24 7.79
C LEU A 35 12.48 0.83 7.28
N ILE A 36 11.22 0.41 7.29
CA ILE A 36 10.77 -0.83 6.68
C ILE A 36 10.21 -0.51 5.30
N TYR A 37 10.85 -1.04 4.27
CA TYR A 37 10.39 -0.90 2.89
C TYR A 37 9.30 -1.93 2.60
N LEU A 38 8.12 -1.46 2.24
CA LEU A 38 6.99 -2.32 1.92
C LEU A 38 7.17 -2.98 0.55
N PRO A 39 6.65 -4.21 0.36
CA PRO A 39 6.55 -4.85 -0.94
C PRO A 39 5.92 -3.95 -2.00
N ASN A 40 6.17 -4.22 -3.28
CA ASN A 40 5.61 -3.40 -4.38
C ASN A 40 4.08 -3.39 -4.44
N THR A 41 3.47 -4.42 -3.88
CA THR A 41 2.02 -4.62 -3.78
C THR A 41 1.43 -4.12 -2.47
N ALA A 42 2.22 -3.54 -1.56
CA ALA A 42 1.77 -3.08 -0.25
C ALA A 42 2.08 -1.59 -0.02
N LEU A 43 1.15 -0.89 0.60
CA LEU A 43 1.23 0.52 0.92
C LEU A 43 0.61 0.82 2.28
N TYR A 44 1.04 1.92 2.88
CA TYR A 44 0.57 2.36 4.19
C TYR A 44 -0.02 3.77 4.16
N HIS A 45 -1.01 4.05 5.01
CA HIS A 45 -1.53 5.41 5.23
C HIS A 45 -1.81 5.67 6.70
N GLU A 46 -1.34 6.79 7.26
CA GLU A 46 -1.37 7.07 8.71
C GLU A 46 -2.77 7.37 9.28
N SER A 47 -3.67 7.86 8.43
CA SER A 47 -4.96 8.43 8.83
C SER A 47 -6.16 7.95 8.01
N SER A 48 -6.04 6.83 7.29
CA SER A 48 -7.14 6.31 6.44
C SER A 48 -8.00 5.29 7.20
N THR A 49 -9.05 4.77 6.56
CA THR A 49 -9.80 3.59 6.99
C THR A 49 -9.62 2.46 5.97
N PRO A 50 -9.86 1.18 6.32
CA PRO A 50 -9.79 0.10 5.33
C PRO A 50 -10.71 0.35 4.12
N GLN A 51 -11.92 0.86 4.37
CA GLN A 51 -12.90 1.18 3.32
C GLN A 51 -12.38 2.30 2.41
N GLN A 52 -11.81 3.36 2.98
CA GLN A 52 -11.24 4.45 2.21
C GLN A 52 -10.03 3.99 1.40
N ALA A 53 -9.17 3.14 1.96
CA ALA A 53 -8.02 2.60 1.24
C ALA A 53 -8.41 1.75 0.04
N ILE A 54 -9.45 0.93 0.17
CA ILE A 54 -10.02 0.21 -0.97
C ILE A 54 -10.62 1.19 -1.98
N ALA A 55 -11.33 2.24 -1.56
CA ALA A 55 -11.91 3.23 -2.47
C ALA A 55 -10.84 4.03 -3.24
N ASP A 56 -9.75 4.40 -2.58
CA ASP A 56 -8.61 5.10 -3.18
C ASP A 56 -7.92 4.21 -4.21
N LEU A 57 -7.68 2.94 -3.88
CA LEU A 57 -7.10 1.96 -4.82
C LEU A 57 -7.97 1.80 -6.06
N LYS A 58 -9.29 1.68 -5.89
CA LYS A 58 -10.23 1.60 -7.02
C LYS A 58 -10.17 2.86 -7.89
N THR A 59 -10.08 4.02 -7.26
CA THR A 59 -9.94 5.32 -7.94
C THR A 59 -8.62 5.40 -8.71
N ALA A 60 -7.52 4.93 -8.12
CA ALA A 60 -6.22 4.85 -8.77
C ALA A 60 -6.26 3.92 -9.99
N CYS A 61 -6.89 2.75 -9.87
CA CYS A 61 -7.10 1.82 -10.99
C CYS A 61 -7.96 2.43 -12.11
N ALA A 62 -9.05 3.10 -11.76
CA ALA A 62 -9.95 3.73 -12.73
C ALA A 62 -9.24 4.83 -13.55
N LYS A 63 -8.41 5.65 -12.90
CA LYS A 63 -7.64 6.72 -13.58
C LYS A 63 -6.70 6.21 -14.66
N VAL A 64 -6.25 4.96 -14.56
CA VAL A 64 -5.27 4.35 -15.49
C VAL A 64 -5.88 3.27 -16.38
N GLY A 65 -7.22 3.14 -16.37
CA GLY A 65 -7.94 2.16 -17.19
C GLY A 65 -7.74 0.71 -16.74
N LEU A 66 -7.40 0.47 -15.47
CA LEU A 66 -7.18 -0.86 -14.88
C LEU A 66 -8.31 -1.28 -13.92
N TYR A 67 -9.45 -0.59 -13.95
CA TYR A 67 -10.61 -0.99 -13.14
C TYR A 67 -11.48 -2.05 -13.83
N GLU A 68 -11.39 -2.15 -15.16
CA GLU A 68 -12.14 -3.10 -15.99
C GLU A 68 -11.14 -3.93 -16.82
N GLY A 69 -11.33 -5.26 -16.91
CA GLY A 69 -10.43 -6.16 -17.65
C GLY A 69 -9.50 -6.98 -16.73
N PRO A 70 -8.23 -7.27 -17.10
CA PRO A 70 -7.31 -8.05 -16.24
C PRO A 70 -6.86 -7.27 -14.97
N GLY A 71 -7.43 -6.09 -14.74
CA GLY A 71 -7.02 -5.14 -13.71
C GLY A 71 -7.73 -5.36 -12.38
N LEU A 72 -6.94 -5.24 -11.30
CA LEU A 72 -7.25 -5.50 -9.89
C LEU A 72 -7.89 -6.85 -9.61
N GLU A 73 -7.05 -7.86 -9.32
CA GLU A 73 -7.54 -9.20 -8.97
C GLU A 73 -8.04 -9.28 -7.53
N ARG A 74 -7.21 -8.81 -6.60
CA ARG A 74 -7.37 -9.01 -5.17
C ARG A 74 -6.86 -7.79 -4.44
N ALA A 75 -7.56 -7.39 -3.38
CA ALA A 75 -7.07 -6.39 -2.46
C ALA A 75 -7.64 -6.64 -1.07
N PHE A 76 -6.85 -6.37 -0.05
CA PHE A 76 -7.34 -6.28 1.31
C PHE A 76 -6.62 -5.16 2.05
N ALA A 77 -7.35 -4.53 2.97
CA ALA A 77 -6.84 -3.50 3.83
C ALA A 77 -7.17 -3.85 5.27
N VAL A 78 -6.23 -3.61 6.17
CA VAL A 78 -6.38 -3.87 7.60
C VAL A 78 -6.01 -2.64 8.39
N THR A 79 -6.62 -2.49 9.56
CA THR A 79 -6.12 -1.56 10.56
C THR A 79 -4.74 -2.04 11.00
N PHE A 80 -3.81 -1.11 10.98
CA PHE A 80 -2.44 -1.29 11.39
C PHE A 80 -2.17 -0.26 12.50
N ASP A 81 -2.74 -0.59 13.66
CA ASP A 81 -2.64 0.23 14.85
C ASP A 81 -1.24 0.18 15.44
N ASN A 82 -0.83 1.32 15.98
CA ASN A 82 0.48 1.61 16.57
C ASN A 82 1.63 0.81 15.94
N ILE A 83 2.31 1.41 14.97
CA ILE A 83 3.49 0.83 14.33
C ILE A 83 4.56 0.35 15.33
N ASN A 84 4.56 0.82 16.58
CA ASN A 84 5.51 0.39 17.60
C ASN A 84 5.05 -0.82 18.42
N ASP A 85 3.88 -1.39 18.16
CA ASP A 85 3.41 -2.61 18.80
C ASP A 85 4.14 -3.83 18.21
N TYR A 86 4.53 -4.78 19.07
CA TYR A 86 5.25 -6.01 18.69
C TYR A 86 4.33 -7.11 18.14
N THR A 87 3.21 -6.73 17.53
CA THR A 87 2.18 -7.66 17.01
C THR A 87 2.40 -8.05 15.55
N TRP A 88 3.45 -7.52 14.93
CA TRP A 88 3.82 -7.75 13.54
C TRP A 88 5.35 -7.81 13.42
N GLU A 89 5.82 -8.42 12.34
CA GLU A 89 7.24 -8.55 12.04
C GLU A 89 7.50 -8.23 10.56
N ALA A 90 8.66 -7.67 10.26
CA ALA A 90 9.11 -7.44 8.91
C ALA A 90 10.60 -7.70 8.78
N ILE A 91 11.02 -8.17 7.62
CA ILE A 91 12.43 -8.26 7.27
C ILE A 91 12.85 -6.90 6.71
N PRO A 92 13.78 -6.17 7.35
CA PRO A 92 14.26 -4.90 6.82
C PRO A 92 15.03 -5.16 5.52
N GLY A 93 14.39 -4.85 4.40
CA GLY A 93 14.97 -4.96 3.06
C GLY A 93 15.67 -3.68 2.61
N LYS A 94 16.34 -3.74 1.45
CA LYS A 94 16.80 -2.54 0.73
C LYS A 94 15.67 -2.00 -0.16
N PRO A 95 15.66 -0.70 -0.50
CA PRO A 95 14.74 -0.17 -1.50
C PRO A 95 14.92 -0.89 -2.84
N PHE A 96 13.81 -1.31 -3.45
CA PHE A 96 13.80 -1.86 -4.81
C PHE A 96 14.21 -0.77 -5.81
N GLY A 97 15.20 -1.07 -6.67
CA GLY A 97 15.70 -0.15 -7.71
C GLY A 97 16.71 0.90 -7.24
N SER A 98 17.59 0.55 -6.29
CA SER A 98 18.78 1.35 -5.96
C SER A 98 19.95 1.07 -6.89
#